data_AF-H3BGW1-F1
#
_entry.id   AF-H3BGW1-F1
#
_cell.length_a   1.000
_cell.length_b   1.000
_cell.length_c   1.000
_cell.angle_alpha   90.00
_cell.angle_beta   90.00
_cell.angle_gamma   90.00
#
_symmetry.space_group_name_H-M   'P 1'
#
loop_
_entity.id
_entity.type
_entity.pdbx_description
1 polymer ?
#
loop_
_entity_poly.entity_id
_entity_poly.type
_entity_poly.pdbx_seq_one_letter_code
_entity_poly.pdbx_strand_id
1 'polypeptide(L)'
;YLWKKILTEKCLKENIHLQLKDPDQRWWLRMKFLEQAKSYIGVPYAKKYHEPGTPEYESPLFLDCCGLIRKVMRDLKDDFGFVIGPGNQAYQYDMLPLVLTSEEEMKPGDLVFISGTYFSPKKKKRKRQIHDMVHVEIWLGDGERSLGARWQQGKVQAFQSYKFVSTSYGEMKYHFKSIETWLQGICTSHCSKHKWNPQLQLPGNKSIF
;
A
#
# COMPACT_ATOMS: atom_id res chain seq x y z
N TYR A 1 17.51 -23.02 13.37
CA TYR A 1 17.21 -21.71 12.73
C TYR A 1 15.76 -21.59 12.25
N LEU A 2 15.15 -22.62 11.63
CA LEU A 2 13.76 -22.57 11.16
C LEU A 2 12.71 -22.40 12.30
N TRP A 3 12.93 -23.06 13.43
CA TRP A 3 12.00 -23.08 14.57
C TRP A 3 11.83 -21.74 15.28
N LYS A 4 12.91 -20.96 15.43
CA LYS A 4 12.84 -19.60 15.99
C LYS A 4 11.97 -18.70 15.10
N LYS A 5 12.10 -18.80 13.78
CA LYS A 5 11.34 -17.97 12.83
C LYS A 5 9.84 -18.30 12.86
N ILE A 6 9.49 -19.58 12.91
CA ILE A 6 8.09 -20.04 13.05
C ILE A 6 7.49 -19.56 14.38
N LEU A 7 8.22 -19.68 15.49
CA LEU A 7 7.78 -19.18 16.79
C LEU A 7 7.62 -17.66 16.82
N THR A 8 8.46 -16.92 16.11
CA THR A 8 8.36 -15.45 16.04
C THR A 8 7.17 -15.03 15.19
N GLU A 9 6.93 -15.69 14.04
CA GLU A 9 5.75 -15.46 13.20
C GLU A 9 4.44 -15.86 13.91
N LYS A 10 4.45 -16.96 14.67
CA LYS A 10 3.29 -17.42 15.46
C LYS A 10 3.02 -16.49 16.65
N CYS A 11 4.05 -16.06 17.37
CA CYS A 11 3.93 -15.12 18.49
C CYS A 11 3.54 -13.70 18.04
N LEU A 12 3.99 -13.24 16.86
CA LEU A 12 3.51 -12.01 16.23
C LEU A 12 2.03 -12.12 15.84
N LYS A 13 1.61 -13.25 15.25
CA LYS A 13 0.19 -13.53 14.96
C LYS A 13 -0.65 -13.55 16.24
N GLU A 14 -0.15 -14.15 17.32
CA GLU A 14 -0.84 -14.26 18.61
C GLU A 14 -0.90 -12.92 19.36
N ASN A 15 0.15 -12.08 19.34
CA ASN A 15 0.13 -10.77 19.99
C ASN A 15 -0.72 -9.72 19.24
N ILE A 16 -0.75 -9.77 17.90
CA ILE A 16 -1.64 -8.92 17.08
C ILE A 16 -3.12 -9.28 17.35
N HIS A 17 -3.41 -10.53 17.71
CA HIS A 17 -4.77 -10.95 18.06
C HIS A 17 -5.24 -10.48 19.44
N LEU A 18 -4.34 -10.04 20.32
CA LEU A 18 -4.69 -9.65 21.70
C LEU A 18 -5.14 -8.18 21.84
N GLN A 19 -5.05 -7.37 20.76
CA GLN A 19 -5.57 -5.99 20.73
C GLN A 19 -6.76 -5.82 19.78
N LEU A 20 -7.67 -6.80 19.74
CA LEU A 20 -8.94 -6.68 19.02
C LEU A 20 -9.87 -5.72 19.78
N LYS A 21 -9.60 -4.41 19.72
CA LYS A 21 -10.65 -3.40 19.90
C LYS A 21 -11.69 -3.64 18.80
N ASP A 22 -12.95 -3.71 19.23
CA ASP A 22 -14.20 -3.78 18.47
C ASP A 22 -14.07 -4.11 16.96
N PRO A 23 -14.41 -5.34 16.52
CA PRO A 23 -14.43 -5.73 15.11
C PRO A 23 -15.19 -4.76 14.20
N ASP A 24 -16.25 -4.13 14.70
CA ASP A 24 -17.07 -3.21 13.92
C ASP A 24 -16.33 -1.89 13.65
N GLN A 25 -15.56 -1.40 14.62
CA GLN A 25 -14.72 -0.21 14.45
C GLN A 25 -13.62 -0.41 13.41
N ARG A 26 -12.95 -1.58 13.43
CA ARG A 26 -11.91 -1.88 12.43
C ARG A 26 -12.50 -2.03 11.03
N TRP A 27 -13.67 -2.65 10.92
CA TRP A 27 -14.38 -2.72 9.64
C TRP A 27 -14.78 -1.34 9.13
N TRP A 28 -15.31 -0.48 10.01
CA TRP A 28 -15.61 0.91 9.65
C TRP A 28 -14.36 1.66 9.17
N LEU A 29 -13.23 1.56 9.88
CA LEU A 29 -11.98 2.23 9.51
C LEU A 29 -11.44 1.72 8.17
N ARG A 30 -11.53 0.41 7.92
CA ARG A 30 -11.21 -0.22 6.63
C ARG A 30 -12.06 0.35 5.50
N MET A 31 -13.37 0.46 5.70
CA MET A 31 -14.25 1.05 4.69
C MET A 31 -13.96 2.54 4.49
N LYS A 32 -13.63 3.28 5.55
CA LYS A 32 -13.21 4.69 5.46
C LYS A 32 -11.94 4.85 4.62
N PHE A 33 -10.95 3.97 4.80
CA PHE A 33 -9.75 3.91 3.96
C PHE A 33 -10.10 3.70 2.48
N LEU A 34 -10.98 2.73 2.20
CA LEU A 34 -11.38 2.42 0.83
C LEU A 34 -12.14 3.57 0.16
N GLU A 35 -13.09 4.19 0.87
CA GLU A 35 -13.86 5.33 0.36
C GLU A 35 -12.97 6.57 0.15
N GLN A 36 -12.05 6.84 1.08
CA GLN A 36 -11.06 7.91 0.92
C GLN A 36 -10.14 7.65 -0.28
N ALA A 37 -9.81 6.40 -0.59
CA ALA A 37 -9.06 6.08 -1.79
C ALA A 37 -9.87 6.29 -3.07
N LYS A 38 -11.16 5.90 -3.08
CA LYS A 38 -12.06 6.11 -4.21
C LYS A 38 -12.26 7.60 -4.53
N SER A 39 -12.20 8.49 -3.54
CA SER A 39 -12.29 9.94 -3.77
C SER A 39 -11.15 10.50 -4.64
N TYR A 40 -10.07 9.73 -4.84
CA TYR A 40 -8.94 10.11 -5.69
C TYR A 40 -9.05 9.61 -7.14
N ILE A 41 -10.13 8.90 -7.51
CA ILE A 41 -10.35 8.50 -8.90
C ILE A 41 -10.33 9.74 -9.81
N GLY A 42 -9.59 9.64 -10.92
CA GLY A 42 -9.38 10.72 -11.88
C GLY A 42 -8.12 11.55 -11.63
N VAL A 43 -7.45 11.42 -10.47
CA VAL A 43 -6.20 12.15 -10.21
C VAL A 43 -5.07 11.63 -11.10
N PRO A 44 -4.36 12.50 -11.84
CA PRO A 44 -3.34 12.10 -12.81
C PRO A 44 -2.05 11.57 -12.18
N TYR A 45 -1.34 10.75 -12.96
CA TYR A 45 -0.05 10.17 -12.58
C TYR A 45 1.10 11.14 -12.89
N ALA A 46 1.76 11.67 -11.86
CA ALA A 46 2.98 12.49 -11.90
C ALA A 46 3.11 13.50 -13.07
N LYS A 47 3.01 14.79 -12.77
CA LYS A 47 2.98 15.92 -13.72
C LYS A 47 3.89 15.81 -14.95
N LYS A 48 5.14 15.37 -14.77
CA LYS A 48 6.15 15.24 -15.85
C LYS A 48 5.74 14.35 -17.04
N TYR A 49 4.68 13.55 -16.91
CA TYR A 49 4.18 12.70 -17.98
C TYR A 49 3.09 13.36 -18.81
N HIS A 50 2.52 14.47 -18.35
CA HIS A 50 1.44 15.18 -19.02
C HIS A 50 1.99 16.40 -19.76
N GLU A 51 1.30 16.82 -20.83
CA GLU A 51 1.72 17.94 -21.65
C GLU A 51 1.23 19.27 -21.05
N PRO A 52 2.07 20.34 -21.02
CA PRO A 52 1.63 21.67 -20.58
C PRO A 52 0.35 22.14 -21.28
N GLY A 53 -0.58 22.73 -20.53
CA GLY A 53 -1.89 23.17 -21.05
C GLY A 53 -2.97 22.09 -21.09
N THR A 54 -2.67 20.83 -20.77
CA THR A 54 -3.70 19.79 -20.58
C THR A 54 -4.34 19.88 -19.19
N PRO A 55 -5.63 19.48 -19.02
CA PRO A 55 -6.26 19.44 -17.70
C PRO A 55 -5.49 18.60 -16.68
N GLU A 56 -4.85 17.52 -17.14
CA GLU A 56 -4.03 16.67 -16.28
C GLU A 56 -2.77 17.39 -15.81
N TYR A 57 -2.07 18.11 -16.68
CA TYR A 57 -0.86 18.84 -16.31
C TYR A 57 -1.14 20.00 -15.33
N GLU A 58 -2.30 20.63 -15.47
CA GLU A 58 -2.76 21.70 -14.57
C GLU A 58 -3.46 21.17 -13.30
N SER A 59 -3.55 19.84 -13.14
CA SER A 59 -4.13 19.25 -11.93
C SER A 59 -3.39 19.72 -10.68
N PRO A 60 -4.11 20.06 -9.59
CA PRO A 60 -3.50 20.50 -8.34
C PRO A 60 -2.80 19.35 -7.59
N LEU A 61 -3.10 18.10 -7.96
CA LEU A 61 -2.60 16.90 -7.31
C LEU A 61 -2.19 15.85 -8.34
N PHE A 62 -1.13 15.12 -8.02
CA PHE A 62 -0.66 13.98 -8.78
C PHE A 62 -0.33 12.83 -7.84
N LEU A 63 -0.75 11.62 -8.19
CA LEU A 63 -0.56 10.43 -7.35
C LEU A 63 0.04 9.30 -8.19
N ASP A 64 1.21 8.84 -7.77
CA ASP A 64 1.71 7.52 -8.19
C ASP A 64 1.13 6.41 -7.28
N CYS A 65 1.47 5.15 -7.53
CA CYS A 65 0.88 4.00 -6.84
C CYS A 65 1.07 4.07 -5.32
N CYS A 66 2.30 4.28 -4.84
CA CYS A 66 2.56 4.42 -3.40
C CYS A 66 2.10 5.78 -2.85
N GLY A 67 2.06 6.81 -3.69
CA GLY A 67 1.57 8.15 -3.38
C GLY A 67 0.09 8.17 -3.06
N LEU A 68 -0.73 7.40 -3.80
CA LEU A 68 -2.15 7.20 -3.51
C LEU A 68 -2.34 6.67 -2.09
N ILE A 69 -1.71 5.55 -1.74
CA ILE A 69 -1.80 4.96 -0.40
C ILE A 69 -1.33 5.96 0.67
N ARG A 70 -0.20 6.62 0.46
CA ARG A 70 0.31 7.62 1.42
C ARG A 70 -0.67 8.77 1.61
N LYS A 71 -1.29 9.27 0.54
CA LYS A 71 -2.23 10.39 0.63
C LYS A 71 -3.44 9.98 1.46
N VAL A 72 -4.05 8.83 1.16
CA VAL A 72 -5.18 8.27 1.91
C VAL A 72 -4.85 8.12 3.39
N MET A 73 -3.74 7.47 3.71
CA MET A 73 -3.31 7.27 5.12
C MET A 73 -3.00 8.58 5.84
N ARG A 74 -2.48 9.61 5.15
CA ARG A 74 -2.21 10.92 5.75
C ARG A 74 -3.47 11.72 6.01
N ASP A 75 -4.48 11.59 5.16
CA ASP A 75 -5.78 12.24 5.38
C ASP A 75 -6.53 11.62 6.54
N LEU A 76 -6.36 10.30 6.72
CA LEU A 76 -6.96 9.53 7.81
C LEU A 76 -6.03 9.37 9.01
N LYS A 77 -4.97 10.19 9.13
CA LYS A 77 -3.96 10.04 10.19
C LYS A 77 -4.54 10.07 11.61
N ASP A 78 -5.60 10.87 11.81
CA ASP A 78 -6.24 11.02 13.12
C ASP A 78 -7.09 9.77 13.43
N ASP A 79 -7.72 9.18 12.42
CA ASP A 79 -8.50 7.94 12.57
C ASP A 79 -7.59 6.71 12.77
N PHE A 80 -6.46 6.65 12.05
CA PHE A 80 -5.48 5.57 12.16
C PHE A 80 -4.54 5.72 13.36
N GLY A 81 -4.49 6.88 14.01
CA GLY A 81 -3.62 7.14 15.16
C GLY A 81 -2.13 7.27 14.82
N PHE A 82 -1.77 7.35 13.54
CA PHE A 82 -0.39 7.52 13.10
C PHE A 82 -0.27 8.25 11.77
N VAL A 83 0.94 8.74 11.48
CA VAL A 83 1.29 9.32 10.18
C VAL A 83 2.21 8.37 9.44
N ILE A 84 1.82 7.96 8.23
CA ILE A 84 2.67 7.12 7.38
C ILE A 84 3.83 7.93 6.78
N GLY A 85 5.00 7.28 6.69
CA GLY A 85 6.21 7.92 6.20
C GLY A 85 6.27 8.22 4.71
N PRO A 86 7.32 8.94 4.27
CA PRO A 86 7.49 9.32 2.88
C PRO A 86 7.99 8.17 1.99
N GLY A 87 8.20 6.97 2.55
CA GLY A 87 8.73 5.82 1.83
C GLY A 87 7.87 5.36 0.65
N ASN A 88 8.44 4.50 -0.19
CA ASN A 88 7.81 3.98 -1.40
C ASN A 88 6.96 2.73 -1.12
N GLN A 89 6.52 2.03 -2.18
CA GLN A 89 5.79 0.77 -2.06
C GLN A 89 6.54 -0.33 -1.28
N ALA A 90 7.87 -0.36 -1.31
CA ALA A 90 8.64 -1.33 -0.51
C ALA A 90 8.57 -1.01 0.99
N TYR A 91 8.59 0.29 1.34
CA TYR A 91 8.35 0.73 2.71
C TYR A 91 6.95 0.32 3.18
N GLN A 92 5.92 0.56 2.38
CA GLN A 92 4.54 0.17 2.71
C GLN A 92 4.40 -1.35 2.87
N TYR A 93 5.04 -2.12 2.00
CA TYR A 93 5.10 -3.58 2.10
C TYR A 93 5.71 -4.05 3.42
N ASP A 94 6.79 -3.40 3.86
CA ASP A 94 7.48 -3.72 5.11
C ASP A 94 6.69 -3.33 6.36
N MET A 95 5.71 -2.41 6.26
CA MET A 95 4.81 -2.05 7.36
C MET A 95 3.66 -3.05 7.57
N LEU A 96 3.43 -3.95 6.61
CA LEU A 96 2.30 -4.87 6.61
C LEU A 96 2.81 -6.31 6.71
N PRO A 97 3.03 -6.87 7.91
CA PRO A 97 3.60 -8.21 8.08
C PRO A 97 2.64 -9.33 7.65
N LEU A 98 1.34 -9.09 7.68
CA LEU A 98 0.30 -10.09 7.43
C LEU A 98 0.20 -10.40 5.92
N VAL A 99 0.84 -11.50 5.52
CA VAL A 99 0.76 -12.06 4.17
C VAL A 99 -0.49 -12.93 4.06
N LEU A 100 -1.26 -12.71 2.99
CA LEU A 100 -2.41 -13.53 2.63
C LEU A 100 -1.98 -14.52 1.53
N THR A 101 -2.47 -15.75 1.60
CA THR A 101 -2.00 -16.83 0.72
C THR A 101 -2.78 -16.95 -0.58
N SER A 102 -3.99 -16.41 -0.61
CA SER A 102 -4.88 -16.49 -1.75
C SER A 102 -5.80 -15.27 -1.87
N GLU A 103 -6.48 -15.15 -3.01
CA GLU A 103 -7.40 -14.05 -3.29
C GLU A 103 -8.65 -14.11 -2.39
N GLU A 104 -9.07 -15.30 -1.97
CA GLU A 104 -10.23 -15.53 -1.12
C GLU A 104 -10.05 -15.00 0.30
N GLU A 105 -8.81 -14.83 0.76
CA GLU A 105 -8.49 -14.23 2.06
C GLU A 105 -8.50 -12.68 2.03
N MET A 106 -8.46 -12.08 0.83
CA MET A 106 -8.41 -10.63 0.65
C MET A 106 -9.71 -9.97 1.07
N LYS A 107 -9.60 -8.90 1.86
CA LYS A 107 -10.72 -8.03 2.22
C LYS A 107 -10.66 -6.70 1.46
N PRO A 108 -11.79 -6.02 1.24
CA PRO A 108 -11.79 -4.66 0.71
C PRO A 108 -10.80 -3.78 1.47
N GLY A 109 -9.96 -3.03 0.75
CA GLY A 109 -8.91 -2.18 1.32
C GLY A 109 -7.56 -2.87 1.57
N ASP A 110 -7.47 -4.20 1.50
CA ASP A 110 -6.17 -4.88 1.52
C ASP A 110 -5.33 -4.50 0.28
N LEU A 111 -4.01 -4.74 0.33
CA LEU A 111 -3.10 -4.27 -0.69
C LEU A 111 -2.51 -5.42 -1.51
N VAL A 112 -2.49 -5.23 -2.83
CA VAL A 112 -1.78 -6.09 -3.78
C VAL A 112 -0.48 -5.42 -4.16
N PHE A 113 0.62 -5.97 -3.67
CA PHE A 113 1.97 -5.53 -4.01
C PHE A 113 2.50 -6.33 -5.20
N ILE A 114 3.29 -5.69 -6.07
CA ILE A 114 3.88 -6.34 -7.24
C ILE A 114 5.39 -6.21 -7.19
N SER A 115 6.09 -7.34 -7.15
CA SER A 115 7.52 -7.38 -7.45
C SER A 115 7.75 -7.69 -8.92
N GLY A 116 8.78 -7.12 -9.53
CA GLY A 116 9.10 -7.39 -10.92
C GLY A 116 10.45 -6.83 -11.36
N THR A 117 10.87 -7.23 -12.54
CA THR A 117 12.15 -6.84 -13.13
C THR A 117 11.93 -5.79 -14.22
N TYR A 118 12.52 -4.61 -14.07
CA TYR A 118 12.48 -3.58 -15.13
C TYR A 118 13.12 -4.09 -16.43
N PHE A 119 12.44 -3.90 -17.56
CA PHE A 119 12.96 -4.29 -18.88
C PHE A 119 14.21 -3.49 -19.26
N SER A 120 14.23 -2.20 -18.94
CA SER A 120 15.37 -1.33 -19.24
C SER A 120 16.57 -1.65 -18.33
N PRO A 121 17.75 -2.02 -18.88
CA PRO A 121 18.93 -2.30 -18.08
C PRO A 121 19.39 -1.10 -17.23
N LYS A 122 19.24 0.13 -17.77
CA LYS A 122 19.55 1.37 -17.06
C LYS A 122 18.64 1.56 -15.84
N LYS A 123 17.34 1.28 -15.97
CA LYS A 123 16.40 1.33 -14.84
C LYS A 123 16.67 0.20 -13.84
N LYS A 124 16.96 -1.01 -14.32
CA LYS A 124 17.33 -2.15 -13.46
C LYS A 124 18.52 -1.83 -12.56
N LYS A 125 19.54 -1.14 -13.08
CA LYS A 125 20.72 -0.69 -12.30
C LYS A 125 20.42 0.52 -11.41
N ARG A 126 19.78 1.57 -11.92
CA ARG A 126 19.63 2.86 -11.21
C ARG A 126 18.42 2.96 -10.28
N LYS A 127 17.41 2.11 -10.48
CA LYS A 127 16.13 2.13 -9.75
C LYS A 127 15.85 0.78 -9.08
N ARG A 128 16.89 0.03 -8.70
CA ARG A 128 16.68 -1.22 -7.99
C ARG A 128 15.86 -0.93 -6.73
N GLN A 129 14.67 -1.52 -6.67
CA GLN A 129 13.77 -1.33 -5.56
C GLN A 129 14.09 -2.37 -4.48
N ILE A 130 13.89 -2.00 -3.22
CA ILE A 130 13.92 -2.98 -2.13
C ILE A 130 12.83 -4.03 -2.43
N HIS A 131 13.18 -5.32 -2.25
CA HIS A 131 12.33 -6.47 -2.61
C HIS A 131 11.94 -6.56 -4.09
N ASP A 132 12.62 -5.82 -4.96
CA ASP A 132 12.21 -5.61 -6.36
C ASP A 132 10.73 -5.15 -6.48
N MET A 133 10.24 -4.44 -5.44
CA MET A 133 8.86 -4.00 -5.34
C MET A 133 8.61 -2.83 -6.27
N VAL A 134 7.80 -3.02 -7.31
CA VAL A 134 7.61 -2.05 -8.39
C VAL A 134 6.25 -1.35 -8.37
N HIS A 135 5.24 -1.94 -7.73
CA HIS A 135 3.88 -1.40 -7.74
C HIS A 135 3.05 -1.85 -6.54
N VAL A 136 1.96 -1.12 -6.25
CA VAL A 136 0.96 -1.46 -5.24
C VAL A 136 -0.42 -0.98 -5.70
N GLU A 137 -1.46 -1.77 -5.44
CA GLU A 137 -2.87 -1.42 -5.67
C GLU A 137 -3.72 -1.78 -4.46
N ILE A 138 -4.87 -1.14 -4.33
CA ILE A 138 -5.87 -1.41 -3.30
C ILE A 138 -6.87 -2.42 -3.86
N TRP A 139 -7.12 -3.49 -3.11
CA TRP A 139 -8.17 -4.47 -3.40
C TRP A 139 -9.54 -3.87 -3.16
N LEU A 140 -10.44 -3.92 -4.16
CA LEU A 140 -11.77 -3.33 -4.03
C LEU A 140 -12.76 -4.26 -3.32
N GLY A 141 -12.50 -5.57 -3.32
CA GLY A 141 -13.33 -6.56 -2.63
C GLY A 141 -14.50 -7.10 -3.46
N ASP A 142 -14.61 -6.72 -4.73
CA ASP A 142 -15.59 -7.20 -5.68
C ASP A 142 -14.92 -7.96 -6.84
N GLY A 143 -14.62 -9.24 -6.59
CA GLY A 143 -13.84 -10.08 -7.50
C GLY A 143 -12.36 -9.69 -7.51
N GLU A 144 -11.70 -9.77 -8.67
CA GLU A 144 -10.28 -9.42 -8.83
C GLU A 144 -10.02 -7.91 -8.90
N ARG A 145 -11.05 -7.09 -8.68
CA ARG A 145 -10.99 -5.65 -8.95
C ARG A 145 -10.05 -4.93 -8.00
N SER A 146 -9.35 -3.93 -8.55
CA SER A 146 -8.39 -3.13 -7.81
C SER A 146 -8.45 -1.66 -8.17
N LEU A 147 -8.00 -0.80 -7.26
CA LEU A 147 -7.85 0.63 -7.43
C LEU A 147 -6.37 1.00 -7.39
N GLY A 148 -5.90 1.69 -8.42
CA GLY A 148 -4.49 2.03 -8.50
C GLY A 148 -4.17 3.11 -9.53
N ALA A 149 -2.89 3.47 -9.58
CA ALA A 149 -2.32 4.43 -10.53
C ALA A 149 -1.24 3.71 -11.36
N ARG A 150 -1.64 3.03 -12.44
CA ARG A 150 -0.82 2.00 -13.12
C ARG A 150 0.28 2.51 -14.02
N TRP A 151 0.00 3.50 -14.86
CA TRP A 151 0.88 3.86 -15.97
C TRP A 151 1.10 5.36 -16.08
N GLN A 152 2.19 5.70 -16.76
CA GLN A 152 2.53 7.07 -17.14
C GLN A 152 1.38 7.64 -17.99
N GLN A 153 1.02 8.90 -17.81
CA GLN A 153 -0.15 9.53 -18.45
C GLN A 153 -1.52 8.97 -18.01
N GLY A 154 -1.54 7.96 -17.14
CA GLY A 154 -2.77 7.45 -16.56
C GLY A 154 -3.32 8.32 -15.44
N LYS A 155 -4.47 7.89 -14.91
CA LYS A 155 -5.12 8.45 -13.72
C LYS A 155 -5.35 7.35 -12.70
N VAL A 156 -5.57 7.72 -11.45
CA VAL A 156 -6.12 6.80 -10.45
C VAL A 156 -7.47 6.32 -10.94
N GLN A 157 -7.68 5.01 -11.01
CA GLN A 157 -8.95 4.42 -11.47
C GLN A 157 -9.14 3.00 -10.96
N ALA A 158 -10.39 2.54 -10.98
CA ALA A 158 -10.71 1.14 -10.76
C ALA A 158 -10.38 0.31 -12.01
N PHE A 159 -9.92 -0.91 -11.79
CA PHE A 159 -9.60 -1.89 -12.81
C PHE A 159 -10.40 -3.17 -12.57
N GLN A 160 -10.69 -3.89 -13.66
CA GLN A 160 -11.45 -5.14 -13.59
C GLN A 160 -10.67 -6.29 -12.94
N SER A 161 -9.34 -6.25 -13.03
CA SER A 161 -8.46 -7.19 -12.38
C SER A 161 -7.18 -6.49 -11.93
N TYR A 162 -6.64 -6.87 -10.78
CA TYR A 162 -5.30 -6.53 -10.31
C TYR A 162 -4.19 -7.09 -11.22
N LYS A 163 -4.52 -8.10 -12.04
CA LYS A 163 -3.61 -8.68 -13.03
C LYS A 163 -3.54 -7.77 -14.25
N PHE A 164 -2.33 -7.44 -14.68
CA PHE A 164 -2.09 -6.71 -15.92
C PHE A 164 -0.69 -6.97 -16.47
N VAL A 165 -0.46 -6.55 -17.71
CA VAL A 165 0.87 -6.57 -18.32
C VAL A 165 1.44 -5.15 -18.29
N SER A 166 2.57 -4.98 -17.60
CA SER A 166 3.28 -3.70 -17.56
C SER A 166 4.17 -3.52 -18.78
N THR A 167 4.28 -2.28 -19.27
CA THR A 167 5.23 -1.91 -20.33
C THR A 167 6.63 -1.55 -19.79
N SER A 168 6.79 -1.45 -18.47
CA SER A 168 8.04 -1.01 -17.83
C SER A 168 8.82 -2.12 -17.13
N TYR A 169 8.14 -3.20 -16.73
CA TYR A 169 8.72 -4.32 -16.00
C TYR A 169 7.98 -5.62 -16.31
N GLY A 170 8.67 -6.74 -16.21
CA GLY A 170 8.13 -8.10 -16.39
C GLY A 170 8.40 -8.97 -15.17
N GLU A 171 8.22 -10.28 -15.34
CA GLU A 171 8.41 -11.28 -14.26
C GLU A 171 7.58 -10.94 -13.01
N MET A 172 6.37 -10.43 -13.24
CA MET A 172 5.50 -9.91 -12.18
C MET A 172 5.08 -11.03 -11.24
N LYS A 173 5.27 -10.81 -9.94
CA LYS A 173 4.72 -11.64 -8.86
C LYS A 173 3.89 -10.77 -7.95
N TYR A 174 2.72 -11.29 -7.60
CA TYR A 174 1.74 -10.61 -6.75
C TYR A 174 1.89 -11.06 -5.31
N HIS A 175 1.83 -10.11 -4.39
CA HIS A 175 1.96 -10.33 -2.96
C HIS A 175 0.77 -9.69 -2.26
N PHE A 176 -0.07 -10.52 -1.64
CA PHE A 176 -1.26 -10.09 -0.95
C PHE A 176 -0.94 -9.74 0.50
N LYS A 177 -1.30 -8.53 0.91
CA LYS A 177 -0.99 -7.98 2.24
C LYS A 177 -2.23 -7.40 2.88
N SER A 178 -2.53 -7.85 4.09
CA SER A 178 -3.65 -7.30 4.84
C SER A 178 -3.28 -5.98 5.51
N ILE A 179 -4.19 -5.00 5.49
CA ILE A 179 -4.03 -3.74 6.22
C ILE A 179 -4.41 -3.85 7.71
N GLU A 180 -4.76 -5.03 8.23
CA GLU A 180 -5.14 -5.23 9.63
C GLU A 180 -4.12 -4.67 10.64
N THR A 181 -2.82 -4.69 10.31
CA THR A 181 -1.79 -4.07 11.15
C THR A 181 -1.98 -2.55 11.27
N TRP A 182 -2.31 -1.87 10.17
CA TRP A 182 -2.62 -0.44 10.20
C TRP A 182 -3.95 -0.16 10.91
N LEU A 183 -4.95 -1.03 10.74
CA LEU A 183 -6.24 -0.91 11.44
C LEU A 183 -6.12 -1.09 12.97
N GLN A 184 -4.95 -1.50 13.47
CA GLN A 184 -4.61 -1.56 14.90
C GLN A 184 -3.75 -0.37 15.35
N GLY A 185 -3.57 0.64 14.51
CA GLY A 185 -2.72 1.79 14.80
C GLY A 185 -1.22 1.51 14.72
N ILE A 186 -0.81 0.35 14.19
CA ILE A 186 0.60 -0.05 14.15
C ILE A 186 1.21 0.38 12.81
N CYS A 187 2.14 1.33 12.84
CA CYS A 187 2.91 1.77 11.67
C CYS A 187 4.41 1.67 11.93
N THR A 188 4.93 0.44 11.88
CA THR A 188 6.37 0.16 12.05
C THR A 188 6.85 -0.87 11.05
N SER A 189 8.14 -0.83 10.71
CA SER A 189 8.71 -1.81 9.78
C SER A 189 8.92 -3.15 10.47
N HIS A 190 8.48 -4.22 9.80
CA HIS A 190 8.71 -5.59 10.20
C HIS A 190 9.83 -6.27 9.38
N CYS A 191 10.59 -5.51 8.59
CA CYS A 191 11.70 -6.04 7.80
C CYS A 191 13.01 -6.01 8.60
N SER A 192 13.59 -7.18 8.84
CA SER A 192 14.85 -7.29 9.59
C SER A 192 16.08 -6.84 8.80
N LYS A 193 15.97 -6.71 7.47
CA LYS A 193 17.10 -6.40 6.58
C LYS A 193 17.24 -4.92 6.24
N HIS A 194 16.14 -4.17 6.25
CA HIS A 194 16.12 -2.79 5.79
C HIS A 194 15.67 -1.88 6.92
N LYS A 195 16.54 -0.93 7.30
CA LYS A 195 16.19 0.11 8.27
C LYS A 195 15.55 1.25 7.52
N TRP A 196 14.28 1.48 7.80
CA TRP A 196 13.58 2.70 7.43
C TRP A 196 13.76 3.70 8.57
N ASN A 197 14.05 4.97 8.25
CA ASN A 197 14.28 5.98 9.29
C ASN A 197 13.05 6.06 10.21
N PRO A 198 13.25 5.96 11.54
CA PRO A 198 12.14 6.03 12.50
C PRO A 198 11.47 7.40 12.37
N GLN A 199 10.15 7.40 12.32
CA GLN A 199 9.36 8.63 12.32
C GLN A 199 8.87 8.97 13.72
N LEU A 200 8.73 10.26 13.96
CA LEU A 200 8.10 10.84 15.15
C LEU A 200 6.69 10.26 15.32
N GLN A 201 6.56 9.33 16.27
CA GLN A 201 5.29 8.85 16.78
C GLN A 201 4.78 9.90 17.78
N LEU A 202 3.69 10.59 17.44
CA LEU A 202 2.85 11.22 18.45
C LEU A 202 1.41 10.83 18.08
N PRO A 203 0.73 9.98 18.87
CA PRO A 203 -0.70 9.77 18.69
C PRO A 203 -1.41 11.10 18.92
N GLY A 204 -2.31 11.47 18.01
CA GLY A 204 -3.14 12.66 18.17
C GLY A 204 -4.26 12.44 19.20
N ASN A 205 -4.80 13.51 19.78
CA ASN A 205 -5.85 13.43 20.81
C ASN A 205 -7.18 12.79 20.34
N LYS A 206 -7.35 12.58 19.04
CA LYS A 206 -8.50 11.90 18.42
C LYS A 206 -8.20 10.47 17.99
N SER A 207 -6.96 10.01 18.20
CA SER A 207 -6.56 8.63 17.98
C SER A 207 -7.42 7.72 18.85
N ILE A 208 -8.04 6.72 18.24
CA ILE A 208 -8.68 5.63 18.99
C ILE A 208 -7.66 4.63 19.55
N PHE A 209 -6.37 4.84 19.24
CA PHE A 209 -5.20 4.09 19.72
C PHE A 209 -4.44 4.87 20.76
#